data_AF-A0A924LTJ6-F1
#
_entry.id   AF-A0A924LTJ6-F1
#
_cell.length_a   1.000
_cell.length_b   1.000
_cell.length_c   1.000
_cell.angle_alpha   90.00
_cell.angle_beta   90.00
_cell.angle_gamma   90.00
#
_symmetry.space_group_name_H-M   'P 1'
#
loop_
_entity.id
_entity.type
_entity.pdbx_description
1 polymer ?
#
loop_
_entity_poly.entity_id
_entity_poly.type
_entity_poly.pdbx_seq_one_letter_code
_entity_poly.pdbx_strand_id
1 'polypeptide(L)'
;MDFIPISQYNFIYYYFILLIVILVYINSNTYRLDTQSNKNNINAVGNFTVIFLLIYMGLRPINMVFGDMTVYNLVFKSFQEGNLPTYQKDVFFEYIMYRLSKFSNSGFFFFLVAFFYIISVYRACKIMFNEYWFYAFLMLISSVTFWAYGTNGIRNGLATSIFLYAICLDNKILKYLLFFAVLFIHQSLFLPIMAYIVSSYYKSDKFYFYFWLFAIPFSLILGKTIENFFISLGLGDKDMLTMYLADADESEGLEITVGFRWDFIMYSATAVYAAYYFIHKQKFKDPFYSQLVNIYLFANAVWILIIRANFSNRFSYLSWFMMGIIILYPMLKVNFFKNQHNMIAKIILGYILFTIFLNVILWKGGIVAN
;
A
#
# COMPACT_ATOMS: atom_id res chain seq x y z
N MET A 1 -14.51 -1.62 28.00
CA MET A 1 -13.74 -0.37 28.19
C MET A 1 -12.58 -0.42 27.23
N ASP A 2 -12.50 0.52 26.30
CA ASP A 2 -11.35 0.63 25.42
C ASP A 2 -10.22 1.34 26.19
N PHE A 3 -9.08 0.68 26.35
CA PHE A 3 -7.93 1.19 27.11
C PHE A 3 -7.24 2.38 26.44
N ILE A 4 -7.52 2.63 25.16
CA ILE A 4 -6.92 3.67 24.35
C ILE A 4 -8.06 4.55 23.81
N PRO A 5 -8.02 5.89 24.00
CA PRO A 5 -8.97 6.78 23.37
C PRO A 5 -8.91 6.65 21.85
N ILE A 6 -10.06 6.51 21.18
CA ILE A 6 -10.16 6.26 19.73
C ILE A 6 -9.38 7.30 18.91
N SER A 7 -9.43 8.58 19.31
CA SER A 7 -8.71 9.67 18.65
C SER A 7 -7.19 9.54 18.70
N GLN A 8 -6.65 8.73 19.62
CA GLN A 8 -5.21 8.54 19.80
C GLN A 8 -4.65 7.38 18.95
N TYR A 9 -5.50 6.56 18.31
CA TYR A 9 -5.02 5.35 17.63
C TYR A 9 -4.04 5.65 16.48
N ASN A 10 -4.34 6.66 15.66
CA ASN A 10 -3.48 7.05 14.56
C ASN A 10 -2.11 7.54 15.07
N PHE A 11 -2.10 8.39 16.10
CA PHE A 11 -0.88 8.95 16.67
C PHE A 11 -0.01 7.88 17.31
N ILE A 12 -0.61 6.99 18.11
CA ILE A 12 0.10 5.89 18.76
C ILE A 12 0.75 4.98 17.71
N TYR A 13 0.06 4.66 16.61
CA TYR A 13 0.67 3.91 15.52
C TYR A 13 1.92 4.61 14.98
N TYR A 14 1.82 5.88 14.58
CA TYR A 14 2.96 6.58 13.97
C TYR A 14 4.12 6.79 14.93
N TYR A 15 3.85 7.10 16.20
CA TYR A 15 4.90 7.24 17.22
C TYR A 15 5.55 5.91 17.58
N PHE A 16 4.78 4.82 17.61
CA PHE A 16 5.34 3.49 17.79
C PHE A 16 6.28 3.13 16.63
N ILE A 17 5.86 3.33 15.38
CA ILE A 17 6.73 3.08 14.22
C ILE A 17 7.97 3.99 14.26
N LEU A 18 7.82 5.27 14.60
CA LEU A 18 8.96 6.18 14.75
C LEU A 18 9.95 5.68 15.81
N LEU A 19 9.46 5.23 16.97
CA LEU A 19 10.30 4.66 18.02
C LEU A 19 11.10 3.47 17.49
N ILE A 20 10.44 2.54 16.79
CA ILE A 20 11.10 1.39 16.17
C ILE A 20 12.16 1.86 15.15
N VAL A 21 11.86 2.84 14.31
CA VAL A 21 12.82 3.40 13.35
C VAL A 21 14.02 4.05 14.03
N ILE A 22 13.81 4.77 15.14
CA ILE A 22 14.90 5.35 15.94
C ILE A 22 15.79 4.23 16.52
N LEU A 23 15.19 3.15 17.04
CA LEU A 23 15.95 2.00 17.52
C LEU A 23 16.79 1.35 16.40
N VAL A 24 16.21 1.20 15.20
CA VAL A 24 16.94 0.70 14.02
C VAL A 24 18.07 1.65 13.62
N TYR A 25 17.84 2.97 13.68
CA TYR A 25 18.86 3.97 13.42
C TYR A 25 20.01 3.90 14.42
N ILE A 26 19.73 3.83 15.72
CA ILE A 26 20.76 3.67 16.76
C ILE A 26 21.54 2.37 16.52
N ASN A 27 20.84 1.25 16.34
CA ASN A 27 21.44 -0.05 16.05
C ASN A 27 22.32 -0.02 14.78
N SER A 28 21.97 0.81 13.78
CA SER A 28 22.76 0.98 12.56
C SER A 28 24.10 1.68 12.76
N ASN A 29 24.22 2.51 13.81
CA ASN A 29 25.46 3.17 14.21
C ASN A 29 26.37 2.25 15.02
N THR A 30 25.79 1.25 15.69
CA THR A 30 26.54 0.30 16.53
C THR A 30 27.06 -0.90 15.72
N TYR A 31 26.23 -1.46 14.83
CA TYR A 31 26.54 -2.70 14.11
C TYR A 31 26.61 -2.49 12.60
N ARG A 32 27.47 -3.27 11.92
CA ARG A 32 27.40 -3.39 10.46
C ARG A 32 26.19 -4.23 10.05
N LEU A 33 25.69 -4.02 8.82
CA LEU A 33 24.46 -4.66 8.32
C LEU A 33 24.52 -6.20 8.43
N ASP A 34 25.66 -6.80 8.09
CA ASP A 34 25.78 -8.26 7.93
C ASP A 34 26.20 -9.01 9.19
N THR A 35 26.39 -8.32 10.33
CA THR A 35 26.79 -9.01 11.56
C THR A 35 25.67 -9.87 12.10
N GLN A 36 26.01 -11.01 12.70
CA GLN A 36 25.02 -11.89 13.31
C GLN A 36 24.24 -11.20 14.43
N SER A 37 24.90 -10.36 15.23
CA SER A 37 24.26 -9.56 16.28
C SER A 37 23.18 -8.64 15.69
N ASN A 38 23.48 -7.95 14.58
CA ASN A 38 22.49 -7.11 13.90
C ASN A 38 21.30 -7.93 13.41
N LYS A 39 21.57 -9.03 12.71
CA LYS A 39 20.52 -9.93 12.19
C LYS A 39 19.63 -10.45 13.31
N ASN A 40 20.19 -10.89 14.43
CA ASN A 40 19.41 -11.37 15.56
C ASN A 40 18.55 -10.26 16.17
N ASN A 41 19.14 -9.08 16.43
CA ASN A 41 18.43 -7.93 17.01
C ASN A 41 17.28 -7.47 16.12
N ILE A 42 17.55 -7.28 14.82
CA ILE A 42 16.57 -6.75 13.87
C ILE A 42 15.43 -7.75 13.63
N ASN A 43 15.71 -9.07 13.63
CA ASN A 43 14.68 -10.09 13.53
C ASN A 43 13.81 -10.15 14.79
N ALA A 44 14.40 -10.02 15.99
CA ALA A 44 13.66 -10.00 17.25
C ALA A 44 12.72 -8.79 17.32
N VAL A 45 13.24 -7.58 17.05
CA VAL A 45 12.43 -6.35 16.98
C VAL A 45 11.37 -6.47 15.89
N GLY A 46 11.69 -7.08 14.75
CA GLY A 46 10.75 -7.30 13.67
C GLY A 46 9.59 -8.21 14.06
N ASN A 47 9.87 -9.36 14.68
CA ASN A 47 8.82 -10.28 15.14
C ASN A 47 7.92 -9.62 16.19
N PHE A 48 8.51 -8.88 17.13
CA PHE A 48 7.75 -8.08 18.09
C PHE A 48 6.84 -7.06 17.39
N THR A 49 7.37 -6.35 16.38
CA THR A 49 6.62 -5.36 15.61
C THR A 49 5.44 -6.00 14.87
N VAL A 50 5.62 -7.18 14.27
CA VAL A 50 4.52 -7.91 13.60
C VAL A 50 3.43 -8.29 14.61
N ILE A 51 3.81 -8.86 15.76
CA ILE A 51 2.85 -9.23 16.82
C ILE A 51 2.11 -8.01 17.33
N PHE A 52 2.83 -6.91 17.59
CA PHE A 52 2.23 -5.64 17.99
C PHE A 52 1.21 -5.18 16.96
N LEU A 53 1.55 -5.16 15.67
CA LEU A 53 0.62 -4.73 14.62
C LEU A 53 -0.62 -5.62 14.51
N LEU A 54 -0.46 -6.93 14.64
CA LEU A 54 -1.60 -7.86 14.61
C LEU A 54 -2.58 -7.59 15.76
N ILE A 55 -2.06 -7.35 16.96
CA ILE A 55 -2.87 -7.03 18.14
C ILE A 55 -3.47 -5.63 17.99
N TYR A 56 -2.63 -4.64 17.70
CA TYR A 56 -2.99 -3.23 17.71
C TYR A 56 -3.97 -2.85 16.59
N MET A 57 -3.68 -3.28 15.37
CA MET A 57 -4.58 -3.05 14.23
C MET A 57 -5.73 -4.04 14.24
N GLY A 58 -5.48 -5.31 14.52
CA GLY A 58 -6.50 -6.37 14.40
C GLY A 58 -7.56 -6.35 15.49
N LEU A 59 -7.22 -5.93 16.71
CA LEU A 59 -8.16 -5.85 17.85
C LEU A 59 -8.63 -4.42 18.13
N ARG A 60 -8.44 -3.48 17.19
CA ARG A 60 -8.95 -2.11 17.31
C ARG A 60 -10.47 -2.09 17.47
N PRO A 61 -11.04 -1.13 18.21
CA PRO A 61 -12.48 -1.00 18.35
C PRO A 61 -13.13 -0.62 17.03
N ILE A 62 -14.40 -0.99 16.87
CA ILE A 62 -15.18 -0.62 15.68
C ILE A 62 -15.59 0.84 15.82
N ASN A 63 -15.06 1.70 14.94
CA ASN A 63 -15.36 3.13 14.99
C ASN A 63 -15.23 3.82 13.62
N MET A 64 -16.01 4.89 13.42
CA MET A 64 -16.04 5.70 12.20
C MET A 64 -14.71 6.40 11.88
N VAL A 65 -13.84 6.62 12.88
CA VAL A 65 -12.47 7.15 12.65
C VAL A 65 -11.67 6.22 11.72
N PHE A 66 -12.03 4.95 11.64
CA PHE A 66 -11.44 3.96 10.73
C PHE A 66 -12.20 3.84 9.39
N GLY A 67 -13.02 4.83 9.00
CA GLY A 67 -13.66 4.89 7.68
C GLY A 67 -14.52 3.66 7.34
N ASP A 68 -14.16 2.91 6.29
CA ASP A 68 -14.97 1.77 5.80
C ASP A 68 -15.27 0.71 6.88
N MET A 69 -14.50 0.63 7.97
CA MET A 69 -14.73 -0.32 9.06
C MET A 69 -16.17 -0.27 9.59
N THR A 70 -16.77 0.92 9.71
CA THR A 70 -18.15 1.05 10.17
C THR A 70 -19.13 0.50 9.14
N VAL A 71 -18.90 0.76 7.84
CA VAL A 71 -19.74 0.26 6.75
C VAL A 71 -19.70 -1.27 6.71
N TYR A 72 -18.52 -1.89 6.74
CA TYR A 72 -18.41 -3.34 6.74
C TYR A 72 -18.97 -3.98 8.02
N ASN A 73 -18.93 -3.28 9.16
CA ASN A 73 -19.59 -3.76 10.38
C ASN A 73 -21.12 -3.78 10.24
N LEU A 74 -21.71 -2.75 9.61
CA LEU A 74 -23.14 -2.73 9.32
C LEU A 74 -23.53 -3.87 8.37
N VAL A 75 -22.76 -4.07 7.29
CA VAL A 75 -22.97 -5.18 6.36
C VAL A 75 -22.83 -6.53 7.09
N PHE A 76 -21.80 -6.70 7.92
CA PHE A 76 -21.60 -7.91 8.70
C PHE A 76 -22.81 -8.22 9.60
N LYS A 77 -23.30 -7.22 10.34
CA LYS A 77 -24.50 -7.36 11.19
C LYS A 77 -25.75 -7.69 10.38
N SER A 78 -25.93 -7.05 9.22
CA SER A 78 -27.06 -7.35 8.33
C SER A 78 -27.07 -8.83 7.92
N PHE A 79 -25.90 -9.45 7.71
CA PHE A 79 -25.80 -10.88 7.42
C PHE A 79 -26.10 -11.76 8.64
N GLN A 80 -25.79 -11.30 9.86
CA GLN A 80 -26.20 -12.00 11.09
C GLN A 80 -27.72 -11.99 11.24
N GLU A 81 -28.38 -10.89 10.85
CA GLU A 81 -29.83 -10.73 10.84
C GLU A 81 -30.55 -11.54 9.74
N GLY A 82 -29.80 -12.21 8.86
CA GLY A 82 -30.35 -13.13 7.87
C GLY A 82 -30.32 -12.60 6.43
N ASN A 83 -29.86 -11.37 6.18
CA ASN A 83 -29.72 -10.85 4.83
C ASN A 83 -28.68 -11.64 4.03
N LEU A 84 -28.90 -11.70 2.72
CA LEU A 84 -28.01 -12.38 1.79
C LEU A 84 -27.02 -11.40 1.14
N PRO A 85 -25.79 -11.85 0.86
CA PRO A 85 -24.82 -11.07 0.10
C PRO A 85 -25.31 -10.83 -1.33
N THR A 86 -24.89 -9.71 -1.91
CA THR A 86 -25.31 -9.32 -3.26
C THR A 86 -24.42 -9.91 -4.34
N TYR A 87 -23.14 -10.18 -4.00
CA TYR A 87 -22.12 -10.73 -4.90
C TYR A 87 -21.94 -9.95 -6.21
N GLN A 88 -22.08 -8.63 -6.18
CA GLN A 88 -22.01 -7.82 -7.40
C GLN A 88 -20.59 -7.40 -7.82
N LYS A 89 -19.73 -7.04 -6.86
CA LYS A 89 -18.35 -6.58 -7.14
C LYS A 89 -17.31 -7.45 -6.44
N ASP A 90 -17.19 -7.32 -5.12
CA ASP A 90 -16.12 -7.97 -4.34
C ASP A 90 -16.60 -9.30 -3.75
N VAL A 91 -16.92 -10.23 -4.65
CA VAL A 91 -17.59 -11.51 -4.35
C VAL A 91 -16.86 -12.29 -3.25
N PHE A 92 -15.53 -12.38 -3.31
CA PHE A 92 -14.78 -13.17 -2.34
C PHE A 92 -14.73 -12.50 -0.96
N PHE A 93 -14.63 -11.16 -0.94
CA PHE A 93 -14.67 -10.39 0.31
C PHE A 93 -16.05 -10.49 0.99
N GLU A 94 -17.13 -10.29 0.24
CA GLU A 94 -18.51 -10.47 0.73
C GLU A 94 -18.76 -11.91 1.17
N TYR A 95 -18.27 -12.91 0.43
CA TYR A 95 -18.40 -14.31 0.79
C TYR A 95 -17.73 -14.63 2.13
N ILE A 96 -16.48 -14.19 2.33
CA ILE A 96 -15.76 -14.38 3.60
C ILE A 96 -16.53 -13.71 4.74
N MET A 97 -16.98 -12.47 4.54
CA MET A 97 -17.75 -11.72 5.54
C MET A 97 -19.06 -12.41 5.91
N TYR A 98 -19.82 -12.86 4.90
CA TYR A 98 -21.07 -13.60 5.09
C TYR A 98 -20.85 -14.93 5.80
N ARG A 99 -19.82 -15.69 5.42
CA ARG A 99 -19.52 -16.95 6.11
C ARG A 99 -19.20 -16.70 7.57
N LEU A 100 -18.32 -15.74 7.86
CA LEU A 100 -17.92 -15.40 9.24
C LEU A 100 -19.07 -14.87 10.10
N SER A 101 -20.03 -14.15 9.50
CA SER A 101 -21.18 -13.64 10.24
C SER A 101 -22.07 -14.74 10.82
N LYS A 102 -22.09 -15.92 10.20
CA LYS A 102 -22.89 -17.07 10.69
C LYS A 102 -22.32 -17.75 11.93
N PHE A 103 -21.04 -17.56 12.26
CA PHE A 103 -20.39 -18.27 13.36
C PHE A 103 -19.50 -17.41 14.27
N SER A 104 -19.35 -16.12 13.97
CA SER A 104 -18.47 -15.22 14.73
C SER A 104 -19.02 -13.80 14.79
N ASN A 105 -18.19 -12.87 15.27
CA ASN A 105 -18.51 -11.44 15.38
C ASN A 105 -17.63 -10.61 14.43
N SER A 106 -18.03 -9.35 14.21
CA SER A 106 -17.33 -8.44 13.31
C SER A 106 -15.91 -8.11 13.77
N GLY A 107 -15.64 -8.10 15.07
CA GLY A 107 -14.28 -7.92 15.60
C GLY A 107 -13.32 -9.01 15.13
N PHE A 108 -13.73 -10.28 15.18
CA PHE A 108 -12.93 -11.39 14.66
C PHE A 108 -12.73 -11.30 13.14
N PHE A 109 -13.74 -10.85 12.40
CA PHE A 109 -13.60 -10.58 10.97
C PHE A 109 -12.52 -9.52 10.69
N PHE A 110 -12.54 -8.38 11.38
CA PHE A 110 -11.52 -7.35 11.20
C PHE A 110 -10.13 -7.81 11.63
N PHE A 111 -10.03 -8.64 12.68
CA PHE A 111 -8.77 -9.27 13.06
C PHE A 111 -8.22 -10.15 11.94
N LEU A 112 -9.05 -11.02 11.33
CA LEU A 112 -8.64 -11.87 10.21
C LEU A 112 -8.18 -11.05 9.00
N VAL A 113 -8.89 -9.97 8.67
CA VAL A 113 -8.50 -9.10 7.57
C VAL A 113 -7.16 -8.42 7.86
N ALA A 114 -6.96 -7.87 9.06
CA ALA A 114 -5.68 -7.30 9.48
C ALA A 114 -4.56 -8.35 9.50
N PHE A 115 -4.87 -9.59 9.90
CA PHE A 115 -3.94 -10.71 9.90
C PHE A 115 -3.43 -11.00 8.49
N PHE A 116 -4.32 -11.21 7.52
CA PHE A 116 -3.90 -11.45 6.14
C PHE A 116 -3.20 -10.25 5.52
N TYR A 117 -3.61 -9.02 5.86
CA TYR A 117 -2.93 -7.80 5.43
C TYR A 117 -1.46 -7.78 5.89
N ILE A 118 -1.22 -7.91 7.19
CA ILE A 118 0.13 -7.82 7.79
C ILE A 118 0.99 -9.04 7.43
N ILE A 119 0.44 -10.25 7.51
CA ILE A 119 1.18 -11.48 7.26
C ILE A 119 1.59 -11.59 5.80
N SER A 120 0.77 -11.16 4.84
CA SER A 120 1.15 -11.19 3.42
C SER A 120 2.35 -10.28 3.16
N VAL A 121 2.37 -9.07 3.72
CA VAL A 121 3.53 -8.16 3.63
C VAL A 121 4.76 -8.75 4.32
N TYR A 122 4.61 -9.28 5.54
CA TYR A 122 5.70 -9.96 6.26
C TYR A 122 6.31 -11.10 5.44
N ARG A 123 5.47 -11.97 4.88
CA ARG A 123 5.90 -13.13 4.07
C ARG A 123 6.58 -12.68 2.78
N ALA A 124 6.05 -11.65 2.12
CA ALA A 124 6.70 -11.05 0.95
C ALA A 124 8.13 -10.58 1.28
N CYS A 125 8.29 -9.81 2.35
CA CYS A 125 9.61 -9.33 2.79
C CYS A 125 10.56 -10.47 3.20
N LYS A 126 10.05 -11.53 3.85
CA LYS A 126 10.84 -12.71 4.21
C LYS A 126 11.36 -13.46 2.98
N ILE A 127 10.50 -13.66 1.97
CA ILE A 127 10.93 -14.29 0.71
C ILE A 127 11.94 -13.41 -0.02
N MET A 128 11.68 -12.10 -0.11
CA MET A 128 12.56 -11.20 -0.83
C MET A 128 13.92 -11.03 -0.15
N PHE A 129 14.01 -10.97 1.18
CA PHE A 129 15.21 -10.46 1.87
C PHE A 129 15.75 -11.37 2.99
N ASN A 130 15.18 -12.55 3.22
CA ASN A 130 15.65 -13.51 4.23
C ASN A 130 15.82 -12.89 5.62
N GLU A 131 17.06 -12.84 6.14
CA GLU A 131 17.38 -12.28 7.46
C GLU A 131 17.25 -10.75 7.51
N TYR A 132 17.26 -10.06 6.38
CA TYR A 132 17.13 -8.60 6.27
C TYR A 132 15.69 -8.11 6.05
N TRP A 133 14.71 -9.03 6.08
CA TRP A 133 13.30 -8.74 5.84
C TRP A 133 12.74 -7.56 6.62
N PHE A 134 13.19 -7.36 7.86
CA PHE A 134 12.58 -6.38 8.73
C PHE A 134 12.84 -4.95 8.24
N TYR A 135 13.96 -4.66 7.58
CA TYR A 135 14.19 -3.33 7.01
C TYR A 135 13.15 -2.99 5.92
N ALA A 136 12.87 -3.93 5.03
CA ALA A 136 11.85 -3.75 4.00
C ALA A 136 10.43 -3.68 4.59
N PHE A 137 10.13 -4.55 5.55
CA PHE A 137 8.85 -4.53 6.25
C PHE A 137 8.64 -3.20 6.98
N LEU A 138 9.67 -2.73 7.70
CA LEU A 138 9.66 -1.45 8.43
C LEU A 138 9.43 -0.26 7.48
N MET A 139 10.03 -0.29 6.28
CA MET A 139 9.80 0.73 5.26
C MET A 139 8.35 0.75 4.77
N LEU A 140 7.74 -0.43 4.57
CA LEU A 140 6.34 -0.53 4.13
C LEU A 140 5.36 -0.06 5.20
N ILE A 141 5.54 -0.47 6.46
CA ILE A 141 4.70 0.02 7.58
C ILE A 141 4.97 1.49 7.92
N SER A 142 6.11 2.04 7.53
CA SER A 142 6.40 3.48 7.66
C SER A 142 5.73 4.32 6.56
N SER A 143 5.10 3.69 5.57
CA SER A 143 4.45 4.39 4.45
C SER A 143 3.24 5.20 4.90
N VAL A 144 3.04 6.35 4.24
CA VAL A 144 1.90 7.26 4.42
C VAL A 144 0.57 6.50 4.37
N THR A 145 0.50 5.47 3.55
CA THR A 145 -0.73 4.72 3.24
C THR A 145 -0.94 3.47 4.09
N PHE A 146 0.08 2.92 4.75
CA PHE A 146 -0.04 1.56 5.34
C PHE A 146 -1.16 1.45 6.38
N TRP A 147 -1.23 2.42 7.31
CA TRP A 147 -2.27 2.45 8.34
C TRP A 147 -3.66 2.71 7.76
N ALA A 148 -3.76 3.68 6.84
CA ALA A 148 -5.02 4.06 6.22
C ALA A 148 -5.67 2.89 5.45
N TYR A 149 -4.88 2.08 4.74
CA TYR A 149 -5.38 0.92 4.01
C TYR A 149 -5.57 -0.32 4.87
N GLY A 150 -5.02 -0.36 6.08
CA GLY A 150 -5.33 -1.38 7.08
C GLY A 150 -6.64 -1.11 7.86
N THR A 151 -7.11 0.15 7.86
CA THR A 151 -8.24 0.58 8.69
C THR A 151 -9.44 1.08 7.90
N ASN A 152 -9.23 1.85 6.84
CA ASN A 152 -10.27 2.42 5.99
C ASN A 152 -10.32 1.76 4.61
N GLY A 153 -9.28 1.88 3.77
CA GLY A 153 -9.21 1.23 2.45
C GLY A 153 -8.99 -0.29 2.49
N ILE A 154 -9.69 -0.99 3.38
CA ILE A 154 -9.44 -2.35 3.87
C ILE A 154 -9.37 -3.36 2.72
N ARG A 155 -10.34 -3.34 1.80
CA ARG A 155 -10.37 -4.25 0.65
C ARG A 155 -9.12 -4.09 -0.22
N ASN A 156 -8.77 -2.84 -0.52
CA ASN A 156 -7.61 -2.50 -1.35
C ASN A 156 -6.31 -2.89 -0.65
N GLY A 157 -6.14 -2.54 0.63
CA GLY A 157 -4.98 -2.93 1.43
C GLY A 157 -4.78 -4.45 1.51
N LEU A 158 -5.86 -5.19 1.78
CA LEU A 158 -5.84 -6.64 1.80
C LEU A 158 -5.41 -7.21 0.43
N ALA A 159 -6.04 -6.75 -0.65
CA ALA A 159 -5.76 -7.25 -1.99
C ALA A 159 -4.33 -6.93 -2.46
N THR A 160 -3.81 -5.72 -2.23
CA THR A 160 -2.43 -5.35 -2.59
C THR A 160 -1.38 -6.10 -1.78
N SER A 161 -1.62 -6.34 -0.49
CA SER A 161 -0.70 -7.13 0.35
C SER A 161 -0.60 -8.59 -0.11
N ILE A 162 -1.73 -9.22 -0.47
CA ILE A 162 -1.76 -10.58 -1.01
C ILE A 162 -1.12 -10.60 -2.39
N PHE A 163 -1.36 -9.59 -3.24
CA PHE A 163 -0.69 -9.46 -4.53
C PHE A 163 0.84 -9.37 -4.36
N LEU A 164 1.31 -8.54 -3.42
CA LEU A 164 2.73 -8.40 -3.09
C LEU A 164 3.36 -9.72 -2.61
N TYR A 165 2.61 -10.51 -1.85
CA TYR A 165 3.03 -11.86 -1.47
C TYR A 165 3.06 -12.81 -2.68
N ALA A 166 2.02 -12.78 -3.51
CA ALA A 166 1.86 -13.67 -4.65
C ALA A 166 2.96 -13.50 -5.69
N ILE A 167 3.39 -12.27 -6.00
CA ILE A 167 4.45 -12.02 -6.99
C ILE A 167 5.79 -12.69 -6.59
N CYS A 168 6.04 -12.84 -5.28
CA CYS A 168 7.25 -13.45 -4.73
C CYS A 168 7.26 -14.99 -4.79
N LEU A 169 6.14 -15.64 -5.09
CA LEU A 169 6.05 -17.09 -5.04
C LEU A 169 6.74 -17.76 -6.23
N ASP A 170 7.46 -18.85 -5.97
CA ASP A 170 7.99 -19.71 -7.04
C ASP A 170 6.90 -20.64 -7.63
N ASN A 171 5.95 -21.07 -6.78
CA ASN A 171 4.83 -21.90 -7.21
C ASN A 171 3.86 -21.07 -8.08
N LYS A 172 3.92 -21.31 -9.40
CA LYS A 172 3.09 -20.61 -10.39
C LYS A 172 1.59 -20.82 -10.17
N ILE A 173 1.17 -22.03 -9.79
CA ILE A 173 -0.25 -22.33 -9.57
C ILE A 173 -0.77 -21.47 -8.41
N LEU A 174 -0.07 -21.49 -7.26
CA LEU A 174 -0.46 -20.69 -6.12
C LEU A 174 -0.41 -19.19 -6.43
N LYS A 175 0.61 -18.71 -7.17
CA LYS A 175 0.70 -17.31 -7.61
C LYS A 175 -0.53 -16.87 -8.41
N TYR A 176 -0.91 -17.63 -9.43
CA TYR A 176 -2.05 -17.27 -10.28
C TYR A 176 -3.39 -17.47 -9.57
N LEU A 177 -3.52 -18.45 -8.67
CA LEU A 177 -4.70 -18.58 -7.81
C LEU A 177 -4.85 -17.35 -6.89
N LEU A 178 -3.76 -16.85 -6.32
CA LEU A 178 -3.80 -15.63 -5.51
C LEU A 178 -4.10 -14.39 -6.36
N PHE A 179 -3.53 -14.27 -7.56
CA PHE A 179 -3.89 -13.18 -8.49
C PHE A 179 -5.37 -13.20 -8.84
N PHE A 180 -5.93 -14.38 -9.10
CA PHE A 180 -7.36 -14.52 -9.34
C PHE A 180 -8.15 -14.13 -8.09
N ALA A 181 -7.79 -14.64 -6.90
CA ALA A 181 -8.48 -14.34 -5.66
C ALA A 181 -8.51 -12.84 -5.33
N VAL A 182 -7.40 -12.10 -5.52
CA VAL A 182 -7.36 -10.67 -5.20
C VAL A 182 -8.27 -9.82 -6.09
N LEU A 183 -8.57 -10.25 -7.32
CA LEU A 183 -9.55 -9.59 -8.18
C LEU A 183 -10.98 -9.64 -7.60
N PHE A 184 -11.29 -10.69 -6.83
CA PHE A 184 -12.59 -10.83 -6.14
C PHE A 184 -12.56 -10.30 -4.70
N ILE A 185 -11.39 -9.89 -4.20
CA ILE A 185 -11.29 -9.09 -2.96
C ILE A 185 -11.47 -7.62 -3.29
N HIS A 186 -10.81 -7.16 -4.36
CA HIS A 186 -10.90 -5.79 -4.83
C HIS A 186 -10.53 -5.70 -6.31
N GLN A 187 -11.51 -5.34 -7.14
CA GLN A 187 -11.37 -5.34 -8.61
C GLN A 187 -10.23 -4.44 -9.14
N SER A 188 -9.86 -3.39 -8.42
CA SER A 188 -8.81 -2.44 -8.87
C SER A 188 -7.41 -3.09 -8.99
N LEU A 189 -7.20 -4.27 -8.40
CA LEU A 189 -5.98 -5.06 -8.58
C LEU A 189 -5.76 -5.55 -10.02
N PHE A 190 -6.76 -5.38 -10.89
CA PHE A 190 -6.60 -5.58 -12.33
C PHE A 190 -5.41 -4.78 -12.89
N LEU A 191 -5.22 -3.52 -12.47
CA LEU A 191 -4.11 -2.70 -12.98
C LEU A 191 -2.72 -3.25 -12.59
N PRO A 192 -2.43 -3.54 -11.30
CA PRO A 192 -1.17 -4.20 -10.91
C PRO A 192 -0.95 -5.58 -11.56
N ILE A 193 -2.00 -6.38 -11.73
CA ILE A 193 -1.89 -7.69 -12.42
C ILE A 193 -1.58 -7.50 -13.90
N MET A 194 -2.24 -6.58 -14.58
CA MET A 194 -1.92 -6.23 -15.97
C MET A 194 -0.49 -5.72 -16.10
N ALA A 195 -0.05 -4.87 -15.17
CA ALA A 195 1.34 -4.39 -15.13
C ALA A 195 2.33 -5.55 -14.94
N TYR A 196 2.01 -6.55 -14.10
CA TYR A 196 2.80 -7.78 -13.94
C TYR A 196 2.88 -8.59 -15.23
N ILE A 197 1.75 -8.78 -15.91
CA ILE A 197 1.69 -9.53 -17.18
C ILE A 197 2.52 -8.81 -18.24
N VAL A 198 2.26 -7.52 -18.49
CA VAL A 198 2.97 -6.74 -19.52
C VAL A 198 4.48 -6.72 -19.25
N SER A 199 4.91 -6.49 -18.00
CA SER A 199 6.33 -6.49 -17.64
C SER A 199 7.01 -7.86 -17.69
N SER A 200 6.23 -8.96 -17.64
CA SER A 200 6.76 -10.31 -17.84
C SER A 200 7.19 -10.55 -19.29
N TYR A 201 6.48 -9.95 -20.26
CA TYR A 201 6.75 -10.09 -21.69
C TYR A 201 7.66 -8.99 -22.24
N TYR A 202 7.44 -7.74 -21.82
CA TYR A 202 8.19 -6.59 -22.29
C TYR A 202 9.14 -6.09 -21.20
N LYS A 203 10.41 -6.48 -21.26
CA LYS A 203 11.39 -6.31 -20.17
C LYS A 203 12.29 -5.06 -20.29
N SER A 204 11.83 -4.03 -21.01
CA SER A 204 12.63 -2.83 -21.27
C SER A 204 12.40 -1.77 -20.20
N ASP A 205 13.26 -1.69 -19.18
CA ASP A 205 13.13 -0.69 -18.10
C ASP A 205 13.06 0.74 -18.66
N LYS A 206 13.84 1.03 -19.70
CA LYS A 206 13.87 2.34 -20.38
C LYS A 206 12.48 2.76 -20.86
N PHE A 207 11.72 1.83 -21.44
CA PHE A 207 10.38 2.12 -21.92
C PHE A 207 9.46 2.51 -20.77
N TYR A 208 9.51 1.80 -19.64
CA TYR A 208 8.66 2.13 -18.49
C TYR A 208 9.02 3.49 -17.88
N PHE A 209 10.31 3.85 -17.83
CA PHE A 209 10.73 5.20 -17.44
C PHE A 209 10.21 6.27 -18.40
N TYR A 210 10.31 6.05 -19.71
CA TYR A 210 9.75 6.98 -20.70
C TYR A 210 8.23 7.05 -20.61
N PHE A 211 7.54 5.93 -20.45
CA PHE A 211 6.09 5.88 -20.30
C PHE A 211 5.62 6.69 -19.09
N TRP A 212 6.29 6.52 -17.95
CA TRP A 212 6.04 7.32 -16.75
C TRP A 212 6.30 8.82 -16.99
N LEU A 213 7.44 9.17 -17.59
CA LEU A 213 7.80 10.57 -17.85
C LEU A 213 6.81 11.24 -18.81
N PHE A 214 6.39 10.55 -19.87
CA PHE A 214 5.44 11.08 -20.85
C PHE A 214 3.99 11.10 -20.35
N ALA A 215 3.63 10.26 -19.38
CA ALA A 215 2.30 10.31 -18.77
C ALA A 215 2.01 11.68 -18.13
N ILE A 216 3.01 12.37 -17.59
CA ILE A 216 2.86 13.69 -16.95
C ILE A 216 2.39 14.77 -17.95
N PRO A 217 3.13 15.12 -19.02
CA PRO A 217 2.67 16.10 -20.00
C PRO A 217 1.42 15.62 -20.74
N PHE A 218 1.28 14.32 -21.00
CA PHE A 218 0.09 13.78 -21.67
C PHE A 218 -1.18 13.98 -20.83
N SER A 219 -1.12 13.73 -19.53
CA SER A 219 -2.19 14.02 -18.57
C SER A 219 -2.49 15.52 -18.46
N LEU A 220 -1.47 16.37 -18.52
CA LEU A 220 -1.66 17.82 -18.51
C LEU A 220 -2.47 18.30 -19.73
N ILE A 221 -2.12 17.82 -20.93
CA ILE A 221 -2.71 18.25 -22.21
C ILE A 221 -4.09 17.61 -22.44
N LEU A 222 -4.24 16.31 -22.16
CA LEU A 222 -5.40 15.51 -22.56
C LEU A 222 -6.22 14.97 -21.38
N GLY A 223 -5.94 15.39 -20.14
CA GLY A 223 -6.52 14.78 -18.93
C GLY A 223 -8.04 14.59 -18.98
N LYS A 224 -8.82 15.62 -19.38
CA LYS A 224 -10.29 15.51 -19.47
C LYS A 224 -10.76 14.51 -20.53
N THR A 225 -10.08 14.45 -21.67
CA THR A 225 -10.37 13.47 -22.73
C THR A 225 -10.06 12.05 -22.27
N ILE A 226 -8.95 11.88 -21.56
CA ILE A 226 -8.52 10.59 -21.02
C ILE A 226 -9.47 10.12 -19.92
N GLU A 227 -9.83 10.99 -18.97
CA GLU A 227 -10.81 10.71 -17.92
C GLU A 227 -12.14 10.22 -18.53
N ASN A 228 -12.66 10.93 -19.53
CA ASN A 228 -13.88 10.52 -20.23
C ASN A 228 -13.73 9.17 -20.95
N PHE A 229 -12.56 8.89 -21.53
CA PHE A 229 -12.28 7.59 -22.15
C PHE A 229 -12.28 6.46 -21.12
N PHE A 230 -11.62 6.62 -19.98
CA PHE A 230 -11.62 5.62 -18.90
C PHE A 230 -13.02 5.41 -18.30
N ILE A 231 -13.80 6.48 -18.16
CA ILE A 231 -15.22 6.41 -17.80
C ILE A 231 -16.01 5.56 -18.80
N SER A 232 -15.83 5.81 -20.10
CA SER A 232 -16.55 5.09 -21.17
C SER A 232 -16.23 3.59 -21.22
N LEU A 233 -15.01 3.19 -20.80
CA LEU A 233 -14.60 1.79 -20.70
C LEU A 233 -15.16 1.08 -19.45
N GLY A 234 -15.84 1.79 -18.55
CA GLY A 234 -16.28 1.24 -17.27
C GLY A 234 -15.13 0.91 -16.33
N LEU A 235 -13.95 1.52 -16.54
CA LEU A 235 -12.72 1.30 -15.75
C LEU A 235 -12.62 2.27 -14.55
N GLY A 236 -13.76 2.53 -13.90
CA GLY A 236 -13.88 3.35 -12.70
C GLY A 236 -14.97 2.78 -11.80
N ASP A 237 -14.84 2.95 -10.49
CA ASP A 237 -15.86 2.50 -9.55
C ASP A 237 -17.18 3.21 -9.90
N LYS A 238 -18.26 2.46 -10.19
CA LYS A 238 -19.56 3.03 -10.57
C LYS A 238 -20.08 4.02 -9.53
N ASP A 239 -19.74 3.80 -8.26
CA ASP A 239 -20.12 4.68 -7.14
C ASP A 239 -19.39 6.03 -7.23
N MET A 240 -18.19 6.02 -7.83
CA MET A 240 -17.38 7.21 -8.10
C MET A 240 -17.84 7.97 -9.33
N LEU A 241 -18.34 7.28 -10.37
CA LEU A 241 -19.00 7.89 -11.52
C LEU A 241 -20.22 8.71 -11.09
N THR A 242 -20.99 8.21 -10.12
CA THR A 242 -22.12 8.92 -9.52
C THR A 242 -21.66 10.19 -8.80
N MET A 243 -20.49 10.18 -8.15
CA MET A 243 -19.93 11.37 -7.48
C MET A 243 -19.28 12.38 -8.44
N TYR A 244 -18.98 12.00 -9.69
CA TYR A 244 -18.66 12.97 -10.75
C TYR A 244 -19.89 13.65 -11.34
N LEU A 245 -21.03 12.97 -11.28
CA LEU A 245 -22.30 13.43 -11.86
C LEU A 245 -23.21 14.13 -10.84
N ALA A 246 -22.95 13.93 -9.54
CA ALA A 246 -23.55 14.74 -8.48
C ALA A 246 -22.84 16.09 -8.48
N ASP A 247 -23.51 17.12 -8.99
CA ASP A 247 -23.04 18.50 -8.95
C ASP A 247 -22.55 18.85 -7.53
N ALA A 248 -21.42 19.57 -7.47
CA ALA A 248 -20.69 19.93 -6.26
C ALA A 248 -21.44 20.90 -5.32
N ASP A 249 -22.75 21.07 -5.49
CA ASP A 249 -23.56 22.07 -4.81
C ASP A 249 -24.29 21.54 -3.55
N GLU A 250 -24.21 20.25 -3.23
CA GLU A 250 -24.95 19.68 -2.07
C GLU A 250 -24.10 18.96 -1.00
N SER A 251 -22.77 18.96 -1.09
CA SER A 251 -21.93 18.44 0.01
C SER A 251 -21.32 19.58 0.84
N GLU A 252 -22.07 20.06 1.82
CA GLU A 252 -21.57 20.97 2.87
C GLU A 252 -20.28 20.39 3.49
N GLY A 253 -19.15 21.06 3.26
CA GLY A 253 -17.94 20.90 4.07
C GLY A 253 -16.81 20.02 3.51
N LEU A 254 -16.90 19.50 2.29
CA LEU A 254 -15.79 18.79 1.64
C LEU A 254 -15.14 19.68 0.57
N GLU A 255 -14.03 20.37 0.91
CA GLU A 255 -13.14 20.95 -0.10
C GLU A 255 -12.46 19.82 -0.88
N ILE A 256 -13.12 19.34 -1.94
CA ILE A 256 -12.49 18.45 -2.91
C ILE A 256 -11.57 19.32 -3.77
N THR A 257 -10.26 19.23 -3.55
CA THR A 257 -9.27 19.87 -4.43
C THR A 257 -9.23 19.13 -5.76
N VAL A 258 -10.12 19.51 -6.68
CA VAL A 258 -10.12 19.07 -8.07
C VAL A 258 -8.97 19.78 -8.79
N GLY A 259 -7.88 19.07 -9.10
CA GLY A 259 -6.70 19.68 -9.71
C GLY A 259 -5.55 18.70 -9.98
N PHE A 260 -4.54 19.16 -10.70
CA PHE A 260 -3.36 18.34 -11.01
C PHE A 260 -2.44 18.22 -9.79
N ARG A 261 -2.31 17.00 -9.24
CA ARG A 261 -1.65 16.71 -7.95
C ARG A 261 -0.12 16.61 -8.06
N TRP A 262 0.55 17.75 -8.18
CA TRP A 262 2.02 17.83 -8.22
C TRP A 262 2.69 17.27 -6.97
N ASP A 263 2.08 17.46 -5.81
CA ASP A 263 2.49 16.88 -4.53
C ASP A 263 2.57 15.35 -4.60
N PHE A 264 1.60 14.70 -5.26
CA PHE A 264 1.56 13.25 -5.41
C PHE A 264 2.58 12.72 -6.42
N ILE A 265 2.82 13.47 -7.50
CA ILE A 265 3.90 13.15 -8.45
C ILE A 265 5.25 13.26 -7.75
N MET A 266 5.48 14.34 -7.00
CA MET A 266 6.72 14.53 -6.24
C MET A 266 6.95 13.38 -5.24
N TYR A 267 5.92 12.97 -4.51
CA TYR A 267 6.01 11.84 -3.60
C TYR A 267 6.36 10.54 -4.32
N SER A 268 5.61 10.19 -5.37
CA SER A 268 5.85 8.95 -6.13
C SER A 268 7.19 8.95 -6.89
N ALA A 269 7.65 10.11 -7.36
CA ALA A 269 8.94 10.27 -8.04
C ALA A 269 10.13 9.84 -7.18
N THR A 270 10.00 9.77 -5.84
CA THR A 270 11.07 9.26 -4.95
C THR A 270 11.46 7.82 -5.27
N ALA A 271 10.48 6.94 -5.52
CA ALA A 271 10.74 5.55 -5.91
C ALA A 271 11.23 5.46 -7.36
N VAL A 272 10.74 6.31 -8.26
CA VAL A 272 11.24 6.42 -9.64
C VAL A 272 12.72 6.82 -9.66
N TYR A 273 13.10 7.81 -8.86
CA TYR A 273 14.48 8.27 -8.72
C TYR A 273 15.38 7.15 -8.19
N ALA A 274 14.96 6.45 -7.13
CA ALA A 274 15.72 5.32 -6.59
C ALA A 274 15.90 4.21 -7.64
N ALA A 275 14.84 3.84 -8.35
CA ALA A 275 14.90 2.85 -9.43
C ALA A 275 15.87 3.28 -10.55
N TYR A 276 15.77 4.53 -11.01
CA TYR A 276 16.67 5.08 -12.03
C TYR A 276 18.13 5.05 -11.56
N TYR A 277 18.38 5.47 -10.32
CA TYR A 277 19.71 5.44 -9.72
C TYR A 277 20.28 4.02 -9.71
N PHE A 278 19.55 3.02 -9.21
CA PHE A 278 20.10 1.67 -9.11
C PHE A 278 20.22 0.96 -10.46
N ILE A 279 19.20 1.04 -11.33
CA ILE A 279 19.22 0.37 -12.64
C ILE A 279 20.24 1.04 -13.58
N HIS A 280 20.19 2.36 -13.73
CA HIS A 280 20.95 3.06 -14.77
C HIS A 280 22.29 3.62 -14.31
N LYS A 281 22.40 4.11 -13.07
CA LYS A 281 23.67 4.65 -12.54
C LYS A 281 24.53 3.57 -11.90
N GLN A 282 23.98 2.78 -10.98
CA GLN A 282 24.70 1.70 -10.31
C GLN A 282 24.77 0.40 -11.12
N LYS A 283 24.06 0.31 -12.25
CA LYS A 283 24.03 -0.87 -13.13
C LYS A 283 23.64 -2.15 -12.37
N PHE A 284 22.78 -2.03 -11.36
CA PHE A 284 22.25 -3.16 -10.63
C PHE A 284 21.34 -4.00 -11.55
N LYS A 285 21.72 -5.26 -11.77
CA LYS A 285 21.00 -6.19 -12.66
C LYS A 285 20.38 -7.32 -11.84
N ASP A 286 19.10 -7.19 -11.56
CA ASP A 286 18.27 -8.22 -10.94
C ASP A 286 16.94 -8.27 -11.73
N PRO A 287 16.61 -9.40 -12.39
CA PRO A 287 15.39 -9.50 -13.20
C PRO A 287 14.11 -9.29 -12.40
N PHE A 288 14.08 -9.73 -11.14
CA PHE A 288 12.91 -9.57 -10.27
C PHE A 288 12.76 -8.11 -9.84
N TYR A 289 13.85 -7.44 -9.47
CA TYR A 289 13.85 -6.01 -9.18
C TYR A 289 13.39 -5.18 -10.39
N SER A 290 13.93 -5.50 -11.57
CA SER A 290 13.56 -4.82 -12.82
C SER A 290 12.07 -5.00 -13.09
N GLN A 291 11.53 -6.21 -12.88
CA GLN A 291 10.11 -6.46 -13.00
C GLN A 291 9.28 -5.66 -11.97
N LEU A 292 9.67 -5.62 -10.70
CA LEU A 292 8.99 -4.80 -9.67
C LEU A 292 8.94 -3.32 -10.05
N VAL A 293 10.06 -2.78 -10.53
CA VAL A 293 10.15 -1.40 -11.02
C VAL A 293 9.22 -1.17 -12.20
N ASN A 294 9.18 -2.09 -13.15
CA ASN A 294 8.33 -1.99 -14.34
C ASN A 294 6.83 -2.04 -13.99
N ILE A 295 6.42 -2.90 -13.04
CA ILE A 295 5.05 -2.94 -12.51
C ILE A 295 4.68 -1.59 -11.90
N TYR A 296 5.57 -1.06 -11.06
CA TYR A 296 5.36 0.22 -10.40
C TYR A 296 5.27 1.39 -11.37
N LEU A 297 6.22 1.51 -12.30
CA LEU A 297 6.24 2.58 -13.29
C LEU A 297 5.01 2.53 -14.19
N PHE A 298 4.58 1.33 -14.62
CA PHE A 298 3.37 1.16 -15.40
C PHE A 298 2.11 1.59 -14.63
N ALA A 299 1.90 1.03 -13.43
CA ALA A 299 0.73 1.35 -12.62
C ALA A 299 0.71 2.83 -12.22
N ASN A 300 1.87 3.41 -11.89
CA ASN A 300 1.97 4.82 -11.53
C ASN A 300 1.75 5.74 -12.75
N ALA A 301 2.26 5.37 -13.93
CA ALA A 301 2.01 6.12 -15.16
C ALA A 301 0.51 6.13 -15.52
N VAL A 302 -0.16 4.98 -15.44
CA VAL A 302 -1.62 4.89 -15.67
C VAL A 302 -2.38 5.75 -14.65
N TRP A 303 -1.98 5.75 -13.38
CA TRP A 303 -2.56 6.67 -12.40
C TRP A 303 -2.33 8.15 -12.75
N ILE A 304 -1.13 8.54 -13.20
CA ILE A 304 -0.84 9.93 -13.60
C ILE A 304 -1.80 10.37 -14.71
N LEU A 305 -2.17 9.48 -15.63
CA LEU A 305 -3.13 9.78 -16.71
C LEU A 305 -4.54 10.14 -16.21
N ILE A 306 -4.91 9.71 -15.00
CA ILE A 306 -6.21 9.98 -14.36
C ILE A 306 -6.03 10.79 -13.07
N ILE A 307 -4.94 11.56 -12.93
CA ILE A 307 -4.55 12.19 -11.66
C ILE A 307 -5.55 13.23 -11.13
N ARG A 308 -6.35 13.84 -12.00
CA ARG A 308 -7.37 14.83 -11.59
C ARG A 308 -8.66 14.18 -11.12
N ALA A 309 -8.70 12.85 -11.16
CA ALA A 309 -9.88 12.12 -10.78
C ALA A 309 -10.24 12.30 -9.31
N ASN A 310 -11.53 12.37 -9.00
CA ASN A 310 -12.00 12.30 -7.62
C ASN A 310 -11.44 11.04 -6.95
N PHE A 311 -10.98 11.16 -5.70
CA PHE A 311 -10.33 10.07 -4.98
C PHE A 311 -9.11 9.46 -5.69
N SER A 312 -8.36 10.27 -6.46
CA SER A 312 -7.10 9.89 -7.12
C SER A 312 -6.13 9.16 -6.18
N ASN A 313 -6.20 9.44 -4.87
CA ASN A 313 -5.42 8.80 -3.81
C ASN A 313 -5.66 7.27 -3.72
N ARG A 314 -6.88 6.81 -4.04
CA ARG A 314 -7.21 5.37 -4.09
C ARG A 314 -6.53 4.66 -5.25
N PHE A 315 -6.38 5.35 -6.37
CA PHE A 315 -5.69 4.85 -7.57
C PHE A 315 -4.17 4.94 -7.43
N SER A 316 -3.65 6.00 -6.82
CA SER A 316 -2.20 6.13 -6.60
C SER A 316 -1.65 4.99 -5.74
N TYR A 317 -2.45 4.51 -4.79
CA TYR A 317 -2.09 3.38 -3.95
C TYR A 317 -1.77 2.10 -4.73
N LEU A 318 -2.35 1.90 -5.92
CA LEU A 318 -2.09 0.73 -6.79
C LEU A 318 -0.65 0.66 -7.31
N SER A 319 0.16 1.69 -7.10
CA SER A 319 1.61 1.60 -7.22
C SER A 319 2.34 1.91 -5.90
N TRP A 320 1.79 2.79 -5.06
CA TRP A 320 2.49 3.25 -3.85
C TRP A 320 2.75 2.17 -2.82
N PHE A 321 1.93 1.11 -2.78
CA PHE A 321 2.16 -0.02 -1.88
C PHE A 321 3.52 -0.71 -2.07
N MET A 322 4.19 -0.53 -3.23
CA MET A 322 5.51 -1.11 -3.52
C MET A 322 6.68 -0.13 -3.34
N MET A 323 6.43 1.18 -3.11
CA MET A 323 7.47 2.21 -3.11
C MET A 323 8.62 1.90 -2.14
N GLY A 324 8.28 1.49 -0.92
CA GLY A 324 9.27 1.14 0.09
C GLY A 324 10.21 0.00 -0.35
N ILE A 325 9.67 -1.01 -1.03
CA ILE A 325 10.47 -2.10 -1.60
C ILE A 325 11.37 -1.59 -2.72
N ILE A 326 10.85 -0.79 -3.65
CA ILE A 326 11.62 -0.30 -4.80
C ILE A 326 12.84 0.51 -4.36
N ILE A 327 12.68 1.31 -3.31
CA ILE A 327 13.74 2.16 -2.76
C ILE A 327 14.82 1.30 -2.08
N LEU A 328 14.44 0.34 -1.25
CA LEU A 328 15.40 -0.41 -0.43
C LEU A 328 15.93 -1.70 -1.07
N TYR A 329 15.23 -2.29 -2.03
CA TYR A 329 15.52 -3.63 -2.52
C TYR A 329 17.00 -3.82 -2.91
N PRO A 330 17.62 -2.95 -3.73
CA PRO A 330 19.02 -3.13 -4.12
C PRO A 330 19.96 -3.10 -2.91
N MET A 331 19.74 -2.18 -1.97
CA MET A 331 20.56 -2.01 -0.78
C MET A 331 20.44 -3.18 0.22
N LEU A 332 19.38 -3.97 0.14
CA LEU A 332 19.24 -5.19 0.95
C LEU A 332 19.80 -6.43 0.26
N LYS A 333 20.17 -6.32 -1.03
CA LYS A 333 20.73 -7.41 -1.83
C LYS A 333 22.22 -7.29 -2.08
N VAL A 334 22.71 -6.06 -2.26
CA VAL A 334 24.09 -5.77 -2.63
C VAL A 334 24.59 -4.58 -1.82
N ASN A 335 25.89 -4.57 -1.54
CA ASN A 335 26.55 -3.46 -0.85
C ASN A 335 26.99 -2.37 -1.83
N PHE A 336 26.32 -1.21 -1.80
CA PHE A 336 26.61 -0.04 -2.64
C PHE A 336 27.35 1.07 -1.88
N PHE A 337 27.27 1.11 -0.56
CA PHE A 337 27.75 2.23 0.25
C PHE A 337 28.67 1.75 1.37
N LYS A 338 29.75 2.51 1.64
CA LYS A 338 30.70 2.19 2.74
C LYS A 338 29.98 1.97 4.09
N ASN A 339 29.00 2.82 4.38
CA ASN A 339 28.17 2.74 5.60
C ASN A 339 26.72 2.37 5.26
N GLN A 340 26.52 1.27 4.52
CA GLN A 340 25.20 0.88 4.00
C GLN A 340 24.12 0.74 5.08
N HIS A 341 24.42 0.15 6.23
CA HIS A 341 23.44 0.01 7.31
C HIS A 341 22.89 1.37 7.75
N ASN A 342 23.79 2.32 7.98
CA ASN A 342 23.46 3.71 8.28
C ASN A 342 22.63 4.36 7.18
N MET A 343 22.99 4.14 5.91
CA MET A 343 22.24 4.69 4.78
C MET A 343 20.80 4.16 4.73
N ILE A 344 20.61 2.84 4.90
CA ILE A 344 19.28 2.21 4.97
C ILE A 344 18.47 2.84 6.11
N ALA A 345 19.05 2.95 7.31
CA ALA A 345 18.35 3.50 8.45
C ALA A 345 17.99 4.98 8.28
N LYS A 346 18.86 5.79 7.65
CA LYS A 346 18.58 7.19 7.31
C LYS A 346 17.44 7.33 6.30
N ILE A 347 17.39 6.46 5.30
CA ILE A 347 16.30 6.44 4.31
C ILE A 347 14.97 6.12 5.00
N ILE A 348 14.94 5.07 5.85
CA ILE A 348 13.73 4.70 6.61
C ILE A 348 13.32 5.84 7.54
N LEU A 349 14.27 6.48 8.22
CA LEU A 349 14.03 7.64 9.09
C LEU A 349 13.44 8.82 8.31
N GLY A 350 14.02 9.18 7.18
CA GLY A 350 13.47 10.23 6.32
C GLY A 350 12.05 9.91 5.84
N TYR A 351 11.79 8.63 5.51
CA TYR A 351 10.49 8.16 5.04
C TYR A 351 9.41 8.28 6.13
N ILE A 352 9.67 7.82 7.37
CA ILE A 352 8.71 7.95 8.47
C ILE A 352 8.52 9.41 8.91
N LEU A 353 9.57 10.23 8.90
CA LEU A 353 9.45 11.66 9.23
C LEU A 353 8.57 12.39 8.22
N PHE A 354 8.71 12.08 6.93
CA PHE A 354 7.80 12.58 5.90
C PHE A 354 6.36 12.11 6.13
N THR A 355 6.16 10.83 6.46
CA THR A 355 4.85 10.28 6.80
C THR A 355 4.20 10.98 7.98
N ILE A 356 4.95 11.26 9.04
CA ILE A 356 4.46 12.00 10.22
C ILE A 356 4.16 13.45 9.87
N PHE A 357 5.04 14.11 9.11
CA PHE A 357 4.80 15.47 8.66
C PHE A 357 3.47 15.59 7.91
N LEU A 358 3.18 14.65 6.99
CA LEU A 358 1.91 14.61 6.29
C LEU A 358 0.72 14.26 7.20
N ASN A 359 0.76 13.11 7.89
CA ASN A 359 -0.41 12.55 8.57
C ASN A 359 -0.64 13.05 10.00
N VAL A 360 0.33 13.71 10.63
CA VAL A 360 0.26 14.14 12.03
C VAL A 360 0.36 15.66 12.15
N ILE A 361 1.25 16.29 11.38
CA ILE A 361 1.54 17.73 11.53
C ILE A 361 0.65 18.58 10.62
N LEU A 362 0.65 18.30 9.31
CA LEU A 362 -0.17 19.04 8.36
C LEU A 362 -1.66 18.68 8.44
N TRP A 363 -1.96 17.46 8.86
CA TRP A 363 -3.31 16.92 8.83
C TRP A 363 -4.01 17.02 10.19
N LYS A 364 -4.62 18.19 10.46
CA LYS A 364 -5.46 18.48 11.65
C LYS A 364 -6.96 18.14 11.48
N GLY A 365 -7.36 17.50 10.39
CA GLY A 365 -8.75 17.10 10.15
C GLY A 365 -8.77 15.83 9.32
N GLY A 366 -9.53 14.82 9.76
CA GLY A 366 -9.60 13.49 9.13
C GLY A 366 -9.93 13.52 7.63
N ILE A 367 -9.93 12.35 7.00
CA ILE A 367 -10.19 12.09 5.56
C ILE A 367 -8.95 12.16 4.64
N VAL A 368 -8.08 11.13 4.67
CA VAL A 368 -7.21 10.77 3.49
C VAL A 368 -7.63 9.41 2.92
N ALA A 369 -8.81 8.92 3.32
CA ALA A 369 -9.40 7.75 2.68
C ALA A 369 -10.91 7.89 2.55
N ASN A 370 -11.38 9.08 2.17
CA ASN A 370 -12.47 9.07 1.20
C ASN A 370 -11.82 8.98 -0.17
#